data_AF-A0A829D3K2-F1
#
_entry.id   AF-A0A829D3K2-F1
#
_cell.length_a   1.000
_cell.length_b   1.000
_cell.length_c   1.000
_cell.angle_alpha   90.00
_cell.angle_beta   90.00
_cell.angle_gamma   90.00
#
_symmetry.space_group_name_H-M   'P 1'
#
loop_
_entity.id
_entity.type
_entity.pdbx_description
1 polymer ?
#
loop_
_entity_poly.entity_id
_entity_poly.type
_entity_poly.pdbx_seq_one_letter_code
_entity_poly.pdbx_strand_id
1 'polypeptide(L)'
;MSLTKKKRKLRFKKSEIKELSLEKEMYQQVDTNKCAVPLSKIIEQMEEKAGFDPFDQKSDVGLMNPIERQLMINGVDVFNSATLIEDFFKTNNSKILFPAFISDQIYLGMGLGQMELSVEDLKATSQKISSTAIEKIGIDFEKEDVDVATVGEGGNFPGAKIALKTGSVSMKKVGRKMIISYEAARRVNIDILKIYLQRIGYRLGQQMAQEGLRVLMEGDGTTGSAAPISYTKANEWKYADIIRLIYGQFKKGQTATTVVLNNEFLLDVLTDETNFKQFQSLNIAEKFITSGEIQGFFGRAWKTSEFVPDKTMIAFDKTSCLSYFEEAKSSLIETDKIIDKQLEQTVISLNFGFTKLFQAACHQKTLQTISPGP
;
A
#
# COMPACT_ATOMS: atom_id res chain seq x y z
N MET A 1 -10.42 -16.56 -11.85
CA MET A 1 -11.78 -16.41 -11.24
C MET A 1 -11.59 -15.67 -9.92
N SER A 2 -12.09 -14.43 -9.76
CA SER A 2 -11.75 -13.62 -8.57
C SER A 2 -12.18 -14.33 -7.28
N LEU A 3 -11.40 -14.18 -6.20
CA LEU A 3 -11.68 -14.71 -4.86
C LEU A 3 -13.14 -14.43 -4.40
N THR A 4 -13.68 -13.28 -4.81
CA THR A 4 -15.07 -12.86 -4.58
C THR A 4 -16.12 -13.79 -5.18
N LYS A 5 -15.88 -14.37 -6.37
CA LYS A 5 -16.81 -15.35 -6.99
C LYS A 5 -16.77 -16.71 -6.29
N LYS A 6 -15.64 -17.07 -5.67
CA LYS A 6 -15.50 -18.31 -4.89
C LYS A 6 -16.25 -18.20 -3.54
N LYS A 7 -16.17 -17.02 -2.90
CA LYS A 7 -16.83 -16.75 -1.60
C LYS A 7 -18.37 -16.68 -1.66
N ARG A 8 -18.99 -16.35 -2.80
CA ARG A 8 -20.46 -16.34 -2.96
C ARG A 8 -21.14 -17.72 -2.94
N LYS A 9 -20.37 -18.82 -3.00
CA LYS A 9 -20.88 -20.20 -3.02
C LYS A 9 -20.55 -20.98 -1.74
N LEU A 10 -20.05 -20.31 -0.70
CA LEU A 10 -19.70 -20.95 0.57
C LEU A 10 -20.96 -21.54 1.20
N ARG A 11 -20.93 -22.85 1.49
CA ARG A 11 -21.96 -23.59 2.20
C ARG A 11 -21.37 -24.03 3.52
N PHE A 12 -21.86 -23.45 4.61
CA PHE A 12 -21.41 -23.78 5.95
C PHE A 12 -22.63 -24.00 6.86
N LYS A 13 -22.44 -24.81 7.91
CA LYS A 13 -23.45 -24.97 8.95
C LYS A 13 -23.17 -23.94 10.06
N LYS A 14 -24.22 -23.35 10.63
CA LYS A 14 -24.05 -22.45 11.79
C LYS A 14 -23.30 -23.09 12.96
N SER A 15 -23.37 -24.42 13.10
CA SER A 15 -22.64 -25.17 14.13
C SER A 15 -21.12 -25.18 13.96
N GLU A 16 -20.60 -24.83 12.78
CA GLU A 16 -19.16 -24.80 12.48
C GLU A 16 -18.50 -23.50 12.96
N ILE A 17 -19.28 -22.46 13.27
CA ILE A 17 -18.79 -21.18 13.79
C ILE A 17 -19.28 -21.03 15.23
N LYS A 18 -18.34 -20.84 16.16
CA LYS A 18 -18.68 -20.57 17.56
C LYS A 18 -18.96 -19.08 17.73
N GLU A 19 -20.15 -18.77 18.26
CA GLU A 19 -20.51 -17.40 18.60
C GLU A 19 -19.67 -16.92 19.79
N LEU A 20 -19.08 -15.75 19.63
CA LEU A 20 -18.31 -15.09 20.68
C LEU A 20 -19.09 -13.91 21.27
N SER A 21 -18.92 -13.67 22.56
CA SER A 21 -19.39 -12.44 23.20
C SER A 21 -18.39 -11.33 22.92
N LEU A 22 -18.82 -10.28 22.23
CA LEU A 22 -17.97 -9.16 21.82
C LEU A 22 -18.31 -7.91 22.64
N GLU A 23 -17.27 -7.15 22.99
CA GLU A 23 -17.39 -5.92 23.78
C GLU A 23 -16.67 -4.77 23.07
N LYS A 24 -17.17 -3.54 23.22
CA LYS A 24 -16.57 -2.35 22.58
C LYS A 24 -15.14 -2.09 23.06
N GLU A 25 -14.84 -2.46 24.30
CA GLU A 25 -13.54 -2.29 24.94
C GLU A 25 -12.43 -3.10 24.23
N MET A 26 -12.80 -4.10 23.43
CA MET A 26 -11.85 -4.87 22.61
C MET A 26 -11.09 -3.97 21.62
N TYR A 27 -11.68 -2.88 21.12
CA TYR A 27 -10.99 -1.92 20.25
C TYR A 27 -9.87 -1.13 20.96
N GLN A 28 -9.82 -1.17 22.29
CA GLN A 28 -8.79 -0.48 23.09
C GLN A 28 -7.59 -1.39 23.40
N GLN A 29 -7.65 -2.67 23.03
CA GLN A 29 -6.55 -3.59 23.29
C GLN A 29 -5.30 -3.19 22.53
N VAL A 30 -4.17 -3.23 23.23
CA VAL A 30 -2.85 -2.98 22.69
C VAL A 30 -1.95 -4.20 22.89
N ASP A 31 -1.04 -4.42 21.94
CA ASP A 31 -0.04 -5.47 22.06
C ASP A 31 1.12 -5.09 23.00
N THR A 32 2.09 -5.99 23.15
CA THR A 32 3.31 -5.79 23.96
C THR A 32 4.09 -4.53 23.55
N ASN A 33 3.98 -4.10 22.29
CA ASN A 33 4.64 -2.93 21.74
C ASN A 33 3.76 -1.66 21.84
N LYS A 34 2.66 -1.71 22.60
CA LYS A 34 1.65 -0.63 22.74
C LYS A 34 0.97 -0.26 21.41
N CYS A 35 0.97 -1.16 20.43
CA CYS A 35 0.27 -0.98 19.17
C CYS A 35 -1.19 -1.43 19.29
N ALA A 36 -2.11 -0.69 18.68
CA ALA A 36 -3.51 -1.10 18.63
C ALA A 36 -3.64 -2.45 17.91
N VAL A 37 -4.36 -3.39 18.54
CA VAL A 37 -4.61 -4.71 17.96
C VAL A 37 -5.90 -4.64 17.12
N PRO A 38 -5.87 -4.98 15.82
CA PRO A 38 -7.08 -5.05 15.02
C PRO A 38 -8.07 -6.05 15.61
N LEU A 39 -9.37 -5.69 15.64
CA LEU A 39 -10.41 -6.57 16.20
C LEU A 39 -10.41 -7.97 15.56
N SER A 40 -10.09 -8.06 14.26
CA SER A 40 -9.95 -9.34 13.56
C SER A 40 -8.95 -10.29 14.23
N LYS A 41 -7.79 -9.78 14.68
CA LYS A 41 -6.79 -10.57 15.40
C LYS A 41 -7.24 -10.99 16.79
N ILE A 42 -7.98 -10.12 17.49
CA ILE A 42 -8.51 -10.44 18.82
C ILE A 42 -9.53 -11.58 18.70
N ILE A 43 -10.42 -11.50 17.70
CA ILE A 43 -11.40 -12.54 17.40
C ILE A 43 -10.71 -13.84 17.00
N GLU A 44 -9.69 -13.78 16.13
CA GLU A 44 -8.90 -14.96 15.75
C GLU A 44 -8.32 -15.68 16.97
N GLN A 45 -7.70 -14.95 17.92
CA GLN A 45 -7.19 -15.52 19.17
C GLN A 45 -8.29 -16.12 20.05
N MET A 46 -9.49 -15.54 20.07
CA MET A 46 -10.62 -16.08 20.81
C MET A 46 -11.19 -17.33 20.15
N GLU A 47 -11.24 -17.37 18.81
CA GLU A 47 -11.66 -18.53 18.03
C GLU A 47 -10.68 -19.69 18.21
N GLU A 48 -9.37 -19.44 18.16
CA GLU A 48 -8.32 -20.43 18.46
C GLU A 48 -8.50 -21.03 19.86
N LYS A 49 -8.65 -20.18 20.90
CA LYS A 49 -8.93 -20.62 22.28
C LYS A 49 -10.23 -21.42 22.38
N ALA A 50 -11.18 -21.16 21.49
CA ALA A 50 -12.45 -21.83 21.43
C ALA A 50 -12.42 -23.14 20.61
N GLY A 51 -11.26 -23.50 20.03
CA GLY A 51 -11.02 -24.75 19.31
C GLY A 51 -11.12 -24.65 17.79
N PHE A 52 -11.18 -23.45 17.21
CA PHE A 52 -11.17 -23.24 15.77
C PHE A 52 -9.73 -23.29 15.22
N ASP A 53 -9.54 -23.95 14.07
CA ASP A 53 -8.26 -23.95 13.36
C ASP A 53 -8.22 -22.81 12.31
N PRO A 54 -7.47 -21.73 12.54
CA PRO A 54 -7.37 -20.61 11.61
C PRO A 54 -6.64 -20.95 10.31
N PHE A 55 -5.93 -22.09 10.26
CA PHE A 55 -5.18 -22.53 9.08
C PHE A 55 -5.95 -23.51 8.20
N ASP A 56 -7.21 -23.82 8.53
CA ASP A 56 -8.06 -24.64 7.68
C ASP A 56 -8.37 -23.93 6.36
N GLN A 57 -7.67 -24.31 5.30
CA GLN A 57 -7.92 -23.79 3.94
C GLN A 57 -8.88 -24.66 3.12
N LYS A 58 -9.39 -25.74 3.72
CA LYS A 58 -10.25 -26.73 3.04
C LYS A 58 -11.73 -26.47 3.29
N SER A 59 -12.10 -26.02 4.49
CA SER A 59 -13.49 -25.67 4.79
C SER A 59 -13.89 -24.29 4.27
N ASP A 60 -15.17 -24.14 3.96
CA ASP A 60 -15.74 -22.87 3.55
C ASP A 60 -15.66 -21.81 4.67
N VAL A 61 -15.67 -22.23 5.95
CA VAL A 61 -15.54 -21.37 7.13
C VAL A 61 -14.11 -20.86 7.31
N GLY A 62 -13.11 -21.69 7.03
CA GLY A 62 -11.71 -21.30 7.10
C GLY A 62 -11.27 -20.35 5.97
N LEU A 63 -12.02 -20.28 4.86
CA LEU A 63 -11.83 -19.27 3.81
C LEU A 63 -12.37 -17.87 4.17
N MET A 64 -13.20 -17.77 5.22
CA MET A 64 -13.71 -16.50 5.72
C MET A 64 -12.68 -15.86 6.64
N ASN A 65 -12.70 -14.53 6.75
CA ASN A 65 -11.94 -13.87 7.80
C ASN A 65 -12.72 -13.91 9.15
N PRO A 66 -12.06 -13.64 10.30
CA PRO A 66 -12.72 -13.69 11.60
C PRO A 66 -13.96 -12.77 11.73
N ILE A 67 -13.91 -11.59 11.10
CA ILE A 67 -15.04 -10.63 11.10
C ILE A 67 -16.22 -11.18 10.30
N GLU A 68 -15.97 -11.71 9.10
CA GLU A 68 -16.94 -12.35 8.24
C GLU A 68 -17.63 -13.50 9.01
N ARG A 69 -16.86 -14.39 9.65
CA ARG A 69 -17.43 -15.50 10.47
C ARG A 69 -18.36 -15.00 11.57
N GLN A 70 -17.90 -14.04 12.38
CA GLN A 70 -18.70 -13.50 13.48
C GLN A 70 -19.92 -12.72 12.99
N LEU A 71 -19.86 -12.08 11.82
CA LEU A 71 -21.05 -11.45 11.21
C LEU A 71 -22.08 -12.50 10.77
N MET A 72 -21.64 -13.58 10.13
CA MET A 72 -22.53 -14.66 9.67
C MET A 72 -23.30 -15.30 10.83
N ILE A 73 -22.62 -15.63 11.94
CA ILE A 73 -23.27 -16.26 13.11
C ILE A 73 -24.26 -15.31 13.79
N ASN A 74 -23.96 -14.00 13.78
CA ASN A 74 -24.83 -12.94 14.30
C ASN A 74 -25.94 -12.51 13.33
N GLY A 75 -26.17 -13.25 12.24
CA GLY A 75 -27.30 -13.05 11.34
C GLY A 75 -27.09 -11.99 10.25
N VAL A 76 -25.85 -11.54 10.03
CA VAL A 76 -25.49 -10.62 8.95
C VAL A 76 -24.74 -11.40 7.87
N ASP A 77 -25.45 -11.77 6.80
CA ASP A 77 -24.84 -12.50 5.69
C ASP A 77 -24.11 -11.55 4.75
N VAL A 78 -22.80 -11.38 4.96
CA VAL A 78 -22.01 -10.47 4.13
C VAL A 78 -21.86 -10.94 2.69
N PHE A 79 -22.17 -12.19 2.33
CA PHE A 79 -22.02 -12.69 0.96
C PHE A 79 -23.34 -12.64 0.16
N ASN A 80 -24.46 -12.41 0.86
CA ASN A 80 -25.78 -12.32 0.27
C ASN A 80 -26.12 -10.88 -0.15
N SER A 81 -26.54 -10.71 -1.40
CA SER A 81 -26.98 -9.42 -1.95
C SER A 81 -28.35 -8.95 -1.44
N ALA A 82 -29.05 -9.73 -0.60
CA ALA A 82 -30.26 -9.28 0.08
C ALA A 82 -29.95 -8.57 1.41
N THR A 83 -28.73 -8.73 1.94
CA THR A 83 -28.34 -8.19 3.25
C THR A 83 -28.25 -6.67 3.19
N LEU A 84 -28.96 -6.02 4.11
CA LEU A 84 -29.05 -4.56 4.21
C LEU A 84 -28.03 -4.04 5.22
N ILE A 85 -27.67 -2.77 5.10
CA ILE A 85 -26.81 -2.11 6.09
C ILE A 85 -27.49 -2.10 7.48
N GLU A 86 -28.82 -1.99 7.54
CA GLU A 86 -29.60 -2.05 8.78
C GLU A 86 -29.41 -3.38 9.55
N ASP A 87 -29.03 -4.46 8.88
CA ASP A 87 -28.81 -5.76 9.50
C ASP A 87 -27.66 -5.73 10.52
N PHE A 88 -26.65 -4.85 10.32
CA PHE A 88 -25.57 -4.62 11.29
C PHE A 88 -26.06 -4.02 12.61
N PHE A 89 -27.27 -3.49 12.66
CA PHE A 89 -27.82 -2.83 13.84
C PHE A 89 -28.87 -3.68 14.55
N LYS A 90 -29.07 -4.94 14.15
CA LYS A 90 -30.03 -5.85 14.77
C LYS A 90 -29.54 -6.46 16.08
N THR A 91 -28.25 -6.78 16.21
CA THR A 91 -27.67 -7.39 17.42
C THR A 91 -26.58 -6.52 18.04
N ASN A 92 -26.23 -6.74 19.31
CA ASN A 92 -25.14 -5.98 19.94
C ASN A 92 -23.78 -6.33 19.31
N ASN A 93 -23.52 -7.62 19.08
CA ASN A 93 -22.31 -8.11 18.44
C ASN A 93 -22.13 -7.57 17.01
N SER A 94 -23.19 -7.58 16.18
CA SER A 94 -23.10 -7.06 14.80
C SER A 94 -22.78 -5.56 14.76
N LYS A 95 -23.31 -4.77 15.72
CA LYS A 95 -22.95 -3.35 15.87
C LYS A 95 -21.48 -3.16 16.21
N ILE A 96 -20.94 -4.02 17.08
CA ILE A 96 -19.52 -3.98 17.47
C ILE A 96 -18.62 -4.39 16.31
N LEU A 97 -19.08 -5.29 15.43
CA LEU A 97 -18.34 -5.75 14.25
C LEU A 97 -18.37 -4.77 13.07
N PHE A 98 -19.37 -3.88 13.00
CA PHE A 98 -19.55 -2.97 11.86
C PHE A 98 -18.34 -2.07 11.56
N PRO A 99 -17.68 -1.41 12.55
CA PRO A 99 -16.47 -0.63 12.28
C PRO A 99 -15.30 -1.48 11.73
N ALA A 100 -15.10 -2.68 12.25
CA ALA A 100 -14.09 -3.61 11.75
C ALA A 100 -14.39 -4.07 10.31
N PHE A 101 -15.66 -4.34 10.00
CA PHE A 101 -16.08 -4.62 8.62
C PHE A 101 -15.77 -3.46 7.68
N ILE A 102 -16.06 -2.21 8.09
CA ILE A 102 -15.70 -1.02 7.30
C ILE A 102 -14.19 -0.96 7.06
N SER A 103 -13.39 -1.21 8.12
CA SER A 103 -11.92 -1.28 8.05
C SER A 103 -11.47 -2.24 6.95
N ASP A 104 -11.95 -3.48 7.02
CA ASP A 104 -11.55 -4.54 6.10
C ASP A 104 -11.84 -4.16 4.65
N GLN A 105 -13.02 -3.58 4.38
CA GLN A 105 -13.37 -3.16 3.01
C GLN A 105 -12.50 -2.00 2.51
N ILE A 106 -12.10 -1.06 3.38
CA ILE A 106 -11.20 0.02 3.01
C ILE A 106 -9.79 -0.52 2.75
N TYR A 107 -9.26 -1.39 3.62
CA TYR A 107 -7.95 -2.01 3.42
C TYR A 107 -7.91 -2.87 2.16
N LEU A 108 -8.97 -3.65 1.87
CA LEU A 108 -9.12 -4.34 0.60
C LEU A 108 -9.13 -3.37 -0.58
N GLY A 109 -9.79 -2.22 -0.42
CA GLY A 109 -9.78 -1.13 -1.39
C GLY A 109 -8.40 -0.54 -1.66
N MET A 110 -7.58 -0.36 -0.63
CA MET A 110 -6.22 0.20 -0.75
C MET A 110 -5.30 -0.67 -1.62
N GLY A 111 -5.57 -1.97 -1.70
CA GLY A 111 -4.85 -2.91 -2.57
C GLY A 111 -5.44 -3.05 -3.98
N LEU A 112 -6.48 -2.28 -4.34
CA LEU A 112 -7.00 -2.26 -5.70
C LEU A 112 -6.11 -1.43 -6.63
N GLY A 113 -6.23 -1.69 -7.94
CA GLY A 113 -5.35 -1.15 -8.97
C GLY A 113 -4.39 -2.23 -9.45
N GLN A 114 -4.33 -2.44 -10.76
CA GLN A 114 -3.47 -3.45 -11.35
C GLN A 114 -2.09 -2.86 -11.66
N MET A 115 -2.11 -1.73 -12.39
CA MET A 115 -0.89 -1.05 -12.82
C MET A 115 -0.56 0.16 -11.95
N GLU A 116 -1.54 0.72 -11.26
CA GLU A 116 -1.33 1.89 -10.45
C GLU A 116 -0.35 1.60 -9.30
N LEU A 117 0.50 2.56 -9.02
CA LEU A 117 1.50 2.49 -7.97
C LEU A 117 0.81 2.36 -6.60
N SER A 118 1.21 1.36 -5.83
CA SER A 118 0.77 1.17 -4.45
C SER A 118 1.90 1.44 -3.45
N VAL A 119 1.54 1.60 -2.18
CA VAL A 119 2.54 1.72 -1.09
C VAL A 119 3.43 0.48 -0.98
N GLU A 120 2.87 -0.70 -1.27
CA GLU A 120 3.63 -1.96 -1.30
C GLU A 120 4.66 -2.00 -2.44
N ASP A 121 4.40 -1.32 -3.56
CA ASP A 121 5.36 -1.22 -4.67
C ASP A 121 6.52 -0.26 -4.36
N LEU A 122 6.35 0.61 -3.37
CA LEU A 122 7.31 1.65 -2.99
C LEU A 122 8.24 1.26 -1.85
N LYS A 123 7.71 0.59 -0.82
CA LYS A 123 8.43 0.38 0.44
C LYS A 123 9.40 -0.81 0.38
N ALA A 124 10.60 -0.61 0.92
CA ALA A 124 11.57 -1.65 1.24
C ALA A 124 11.22 -2.31 2.58
N THR A 125 10.87 -1.49 3.57
CA THR A 125 10.58 -1.92 4.94
C THR A 125 9.34 -1.21 5.48
N SER A 126 8.69 -1.82 6.45
CA SER A 126 7.50 -1.30 7.12
C SER A 126 7.71 -1.40 8.62
N GLN A 127 7.52 -0.29 9.33
CA GLN A 127 7.64 -0.24 10.79
C GLN A 127 6.43 0.43 11.43
N LYS A 128 6.01 -0.08 12.58
CA LYS A 128 5.03 0.60 13.44
C LYS A 128 5.76 1.28 14.58
N ILE A 129 5.52 2.57 14.78
CA ILE A 129 6.16 3.34 15.86
C ILE A 129 5.15 4.04 16.75
N SER A 130 5.49 4.25 18.01
CA SER A 130 4.63 4.90 19.00
C SER A 130 4.80 6.43 19.06
N SER A 131 5.69 6.99 18.22
CA SER A 131 6.02 8.41 18.15
C SER A 131 5.42 9.05 16.89
N THR A 132 5.10 10.34 16.96
CA THR A 132 4.65 11.16 15.82
C THR A 132 5.79 11.63 14.91
N ALA A 133 7.03 11.46 15.37
CA ALA A 133 8.24 11.80 14.65
C ALA A 133 9.13 10.56 14.48
N ILE A 134 9.69 10.42 13.28
CA ILE A 134 10.63 9.33 12.95
C ILE A 134 12.05 9.87 13.12
N GLU A 135 12.80 9.30 14.05
CA GLU A 135 14.25 9.54 14.14
C GLU A 135 14.95 8.79 13.00
N LYS A 136 15.74 9.50 12.20
CA LYS A 136 16.43 8.92 11.06
C LYS A 136 17.62 8.08 11.53
N ILE A 137 17.56 6.78 11.29
CA ILE A 137 18.74 5.91 11.35
C ILE A 137 19.34 5.90 9.95
N GLY A 138 20.59 6.32 9.82
CA GLY A 138 21.28 6.35 8.54
C GLY A 138 22.65 5.72 8.64
N ILE A 139 22.96 4.85 7.71
CA ILE A 139 24.34 4.45 7.48
C ILE A 139 24.99 5.57 6.67
N ASP A 140 26.17 5.99 7.11
CA ASP A 140 26.99 6.94 6.37
C ASP A 140 27.74 6.18 5.28
N PHE A 141 27.05 5.90 4.16
CA PHE A 141 27.61 5.14 3.04
C PHE A 141 28.81 5.83 2.37
N GLU A 142 29.02 7.14 2.57
CA GLU A 142 30.25 7.79 2.11
C GLU A 142 31.49 7.32 2.87
N LYS A 143 31.30 6.74 4.07
CA LYS A 143 32.34 6.09 4.86
C LYS A 143 32.37 4.56 4.70
N GLU A 144 31.50 3.98 3.88
CA GLU A 144 31.43 2.52 3.68
C GLU A 144 32.11 2.05 2.38
N ASP A 145 32.50 2.96 1.49
CA ASP A 145 33.44 2.69 0.39
C ASP A 145 34.87 2.50 0.94
N VAL A 146 35.01 1.74 2.02
CA VAL A 146 36.30 1.26 2.49
C VAL A 146 36.50 -0.06 1.79
N ASP A 147 37.35 -0.04 0.77
CA ASP A 147 37.78 -1.26 0.08
C ASP A 147 38.11 -2.35 1.09
N VAL A 148 37.78 -3.60 0.78
CA VAL A 148 38.20 -4.76 1.56
C VAL A 148 39.72 -4.73 1.62
N ALA A 149 40.27 -4.23 2.72
CA ALA A 149 41.70 -4.18 2.94
C ALA A 149 42.17 -5.54 3.44
N THR A 150 43.23 -6.08 2.85
CA THR A 150 43.94 -7.22 3.45
C THR A 150 44.56 -6.76 4.76
N VAL A 151 43.95 -7.15 5.88
CA VAL A 151 44.42 -6.79 7.22
C VAL A 151 45.42 -7.85 7.67
N GLY A 152 46.67 -7.45 7.91
CA GLY A 152 47.67 -8.32 8.53
C GLY A 152 47.33 -8.65 9.98
N GLU A 153 47.95 -9.68 10.54
CA GLU A 153 47.75 -10.06 11.95
C GLU A 153 48.07 -8.87 12.87
N GLY A 154 47.10 -8.45 13.70
CA GLY A 154 47.19 -7.28 14.57
C GLY A 154 46.81 -5.93 13.93
N GLY A 155 46.41 -5.88 12.67
CA GLY A 155 45.94 -4.68 11.99
C GLY A 155 44.50 -4.29 12.37
N ASN A 156 44.20 -2.99 12.32
CA ASN A 156 42.83 -2.50 12.51
C ASN A 156 41.99 -2.74 11.27
N PHE A 157 40.81 -3.34 11.45
CA PHE A 157 39.85 -3.50 10.37
C PHE A 157 39.25 -2.15 9.96
N PRO A 158 39.02 -1.94 8.65
CA PRO A 158 38.20 -0.81 8.20
C PRO A 158 36.80 -0.94 8.80
N GLY A 159 36.34 0.11 9.49
CA GLY A 159 35.07 0.10 10.22
C GLY A 159 33.99 0.94 9.53
N ALA A 160 32.85 0.32 9.22
CA ALA A 160 31.63 1.03 8.87
C ALA A 160 30.90 1.49 10.14
N LYS A 161 30.44 2.75 10.19
CA LYS A 161 29.69 3.29 11.34
C LYS A 161 28.23 3.52 10.97
N ILE A 162 27.34 2.79 11.62
CA ILE A 162 25.90 3.09 11.64
C ILE A 162 25.67 4.14 12.71
N ALA A 163 25.06 5.28 12.34
CA ALA A 163 24.80 6.37 13.26
C ALA A 163 23.36 6.89 13.12
N LEU A 164 22.86 7.54 14.17
CA LEU A 164 21.65 8.35 14.04
C LEU A 164 21.99 9.58 13.21
N LYS A 165 21.23 9.82 12.13
CA LYS A 165 21.34 11.07 11.37
C LYS A 165 20.53 12.14 12.08
N THR A 166 21.04 13.37 12.11
CA THR A 166 20.30 14.52 12.62
C THR A 166 19.15 14.85 11.67
N GLY A 167 17.92 14.71 12.15
CA GLY A 167 16.71 15.07 11.41
C GLY A 167 15.53 14.17 11.75
N SER A 168 14.35 14.78 11.88
CA SER A 168 13.08 14.08 12.07
C SER A 168 12.22 14.20 10.82
N VAL A 169 11.62 13.11 10.34
CA VAL A 169 10.52 13.22 9.38
C VAL A 169 9.21 13.28 10.13
N SER A 170 8.39 14.29 9.83
CA SER A 170 7.02 14.39 10.33
C SER A 170 6.12 13.40 9.59
N MET A 171 5.31 12.65 10.34
CA MET A 171 4.24 11.87 9.73
C MET A 171 3.15 12.79 9.15
N LYS A 172 2.47 12.30 8.11
CA LYS A 172 1.26 12.91 7.56
C LYS A 172 0.04 12.16 8.06
N LYS A 173 -0.95 12.93 8.51
CA LYS A 173 -2.29 12.44 8.85
C LYS A 173 -3.17 12.47 7.62
N VAL A 174 -3.66 11.31 7.22
CA VAL A 174 -4.74 11.19 6.24
C VAL A 174 -5.96 10.61 6.92
N GLY A 175 -7.13 10.96 6.41
CA GLY A 175 -8.36 10.43 6.95
C GLY A 175 -9.57 10.84 6.15
N ARG A 176 -10.65 10.12 6.33
CA ARG A 176 -11.91 10.40 5.67
C ARG A 176 -13.08 10.14 6.60
N LYS A 177 -13.98 11.11 6.64
CA LYS A 177 -15.29 11.01 7.28
C LYS A 177 -16.31 10.50 6.28
N MET A 178 -17.09 9.52 6.73
CA MET A 178 -18.24 8.96 6.03
C MET A 178 -19.48 9.19 6.87
N ILE A 179 -20.59 9.45 6.18
CA ILE A 179 -21.89 9.68 6.81
C ILE A 179 -22.90 8.83 6.03
N ILE A 180 -23.65 8.00 6.73
CA ILE A 180 -24.74 7.19 6.18
C ILE A 180 -26.01 7.64 6.88
N SER A 181 -27.02 8.09 6.13
CA SER A 181 -28.33 8.38 6.74
C SER A 181 -29.03 7.09 7.13
N TYR A 182 -29.90 7.17 8.14
CA TYR A 182 -30.67 6.00 8.56
C TYR A 182 -31.52 5.46 7.40
N GLU A 183 -32.10 6.33 6.57
CA GLU A 183 -32.84 5.90 5.38
C GLU A 183 -31.98 5.11 4.40
N ALA A 184 -30.73 5.55 4.16
CA ALA A 184 -29.80 4.82 3.32
C ALA A 184 -29.44 3.47 3.97
N ALA A 185 -29.25 3.42 5.28
CA ALA A 185 -28.97 2.17 5.98
C ALA A 185 -30.10 1.13 5.83
N ARG A 186 -31.37 1.56 5.83
CA ARG A 186 -32.53 0.66 5.66
C ARG A 186 -32.73 0.16 4.23
N ARG A 187 -32.22 0.87 3.23
CA ARG A 187 -32.55 0.63 1.80
C ARG A 187 -31.38 0.10 0.99
N VAL A 188 -30.14 0.36 1.42
CA VAL A 188 -28.94 0.01 0.66
C VAL A 188 -28.43 -1.37 1.09
N ASN A 189 -28.15 -2.19 0.09
CA ASN A 189 -27.52 -3.49 0.25
C ASN A 189 -26.02 -3.34 0.58
N ILE A 190 -25.50 -4.22 1.43
CA ILE A 190 -24.10 -4.34 1.79
C ILE A 190 -23.14 -4.38 0.58
N ASP A 191 -23.51 -5.00 -0.54
CA ASP A 191 -22.64 -5.07 -1.73
C ASP A 191 -22.36 -3.68 -2.32
N ILE A 192 -23.36 -2.79 -2.31
CA ILE A 192 -23.19 -1.40 -2.75
C ILE A 192 -22.27 -0.66 -1.78
N LEU A 193 -22.47 -0.86 -0.47
CA LEU A 193 -21.61 -0.27 0.56
C LEU A 193 -20.15 -0.70 0.36
N LYS A 194 -19.89 -1.99 0.14
CA LYS A 194 -18.52 -2.51 -0.10
C LYS A 194 -17.85 -1.81 -1.27
N ILE A 195 -18.56 -1.62 -2.39
CA ILE A 195 -18.00 -0.93 -3.57
C ILE A 195 -17.57 0.50 -3.19
N TYR A 196 -18.41 1.24 -2.46
CA TYR A 196 -18.06 2.59 -2.02
C TYR A 196 -16.87 2.60 -1.05
N LEU A 197 -16.87 1.71 -0.07
CA LEU A 197 -15.77 1.57 0.91
C LEU A 197 -14.45 1.22 0.22
N GLN A 198 -14.47 0.25 -0.70
CA GLN A 198 -13.30 -0.15 -1.47
C GLN A 198 -12.82 0.99 -2.38
N ARG A 199 -13.71 1.77 -2.98
CA ARG A 199 -13.33 2.95 -3.78
C ARG A 199 -12.72 4.06 -2.93
N ILE A 200 -13.19 4.23 -1.70
CA ILE A 200 -12.58 5.14 -0.72
C ILE A 200 -11.19 4.64 -0.34
N GLY A 201 -11.04 3.34 -0.05
CA GLY A 201 -9.76 2.71 0.22
C GLY A 201 -8.77 2.85 -0.92
N TYR A 202 -9.19 2.62 -2.16
CA TYR A 202 -8.36 2.81 -3.35
C TYR A 202 -7.81 4.23 -3.42
N ARG A 203 -8.66 5.25 -3.26
CA ARG A 203 -8.21 6.65 -3.28
C ARG A 203 -7.25 6.97 -2.13
N LEU A 204 -7.50 6.42 -0.94
CA LEU A 204 -6.61 6.58 0.21
C LEU A 204 -5.24 5.97 -0.07
N GLY A 205 -5.20 4.74 -0.59
CA GLY A 205 -3.97 4.05 -0.99
C GLY A 205 -3.20 4.82 -2.06
N GLN A 206 -3.90 5.39 -3.06
CA GLN A 206 -3.29 6.24 -4.08
C GLN A 206 -2.68 7.52 -3.49
N GLN A 207 -3.36 8.20 -2.57
CA GLN A 207 -2.80 9.37 -1.88
C GLN A 207 -1.57 9.03 -1.04
N MET A 208 -1.55 7.87 -0.38
CA MET A 208 -0.38 7.41 0.36
C MET A 208 0.79 7.07 -0.58
N ALA A 209 0.52 6.40 -1.70
CA ALA A 209 1.53 6.09 -2.70
C ALA A 209 2.08 7.36 -3.35
N GLN A 210 1.22 8.35 -3.62
CA GLN A 210 1.60 9.67 -4.10
C GLN A 210 2.56 10.36 -3.14
N GLU A 211 2.31 10.29 -1.83
CA GLU A 211 3.21 10.86 -0.84
C GLU A 211 4.56 10.15 -0.80
N GLY A 212 4.58 8.81 -0.89
CA GLY A 212 5.83 8.05 -1.00
C GLY A 212 6.62 8.41 -2.26
N LEU A 213 5.94 8.56 -3.40
CA LEU A 213 6.54 8.98 -4.66
C LEU A 213 7.08 10.41 -4.59
N ARG A 214 6.37 11.33 -3.93
CA ARG A 214 6.84 12.68 -3.65
C ARG A 214 8.14 12.64 -2.84
N VAL A 215 8.20 11.85 -1.77
CA VAL A 215 9.42 11.69 -0.96
C VAL A 215 10.56 11.06 -1.77
N LEU A 216 10.27 10.16 -2.70
CA LEU A 216 11.28 9.63 -3.63
C LEU A 216 11.89 10.71 -4.52
N MET A 217 11.03 11.54 -5.11
CA MET A 217 11.39 12.56 -6.10
C MET A 217 12.03 13.79 -5.45
N GLU A 218 11.34 14.41 -4.51
CA GLU A 218 11.70 15.68 -3.88
C GLU A 218 12.64 15.48 -2.68
N GLY A 219 12.70 14.26 -2.14
CA GLY A 219 13.41 13.95 -0.92
C GLY A 219 12.54 14.05 0.33
N ASP A 220 13.12 13.62 1.44
CA ASP A 220 12.52 13.54 2.77
C ASP A 220 12.85 14.76 3.66
N GLY A 221 13.20 15.89 3.05
CA GLY A 221 13.61 17.13 3.72
C GLY A 221 15.09 17.19 4.13
N THR A 222 15.86 16.12 3.90
CA THR A 222 17.33 16.16 4.09
C THR A 222 18.01 16.80 2.89
N THR A 223 19.08 17.57 3.13
CA THR A 223 19.93 18.08 2.05
C THR A 223 20.43 16.93 1.16
N GLY A 224 20.23 17.07 -0.15
CA GLY A 224 20.64 16.07 -1.14
C GLY A 224 19.75 14.82 -1.25
N SER A 225 18.62 14.73 -0.55
CA SER A 225 17.74 13.55 -0.67
C SER A 225 16.83 13.53 -1.88
N ALA A 226 16.69 14.64 -2.61
CA ALA A 226 15.99 14.70 -3.89
C ALA A 226 16.62 13.72 -4.91
N ALA A 227 15.80 13.05 -5.71
CA ALA A 227 16.30 12.18 -6.75
C ALA A 227 16.89 13.02 -7.90
N PRO A 228 18.10 12.69 -8.38
CA PRO A 228 18.71 13.38 -9.52
C PRO A 228 17.82 13.29 -10.76
N ILE A 229 17.69 14.41 -11.46
CA ILE A 229 16.93 14.54 -12.69
C ILE A 229 17.92 14.56 -13.86
N SER A 230 17.66 13.72 -14.85
CA SER A 230 18.37 13.71 -16.12
C SER A 230 17.40 14.02 -17.27
N TYR A 231 17.94 14.44 -18.40
CA TYR A 231 17.11 14.76 -19.57
C TYR A 231 17.46 13.87 -20.77
N THR A 232 16.52 13.72 -21.69
CA THR A 232 16.80 13.11 -23.01
C THR A 232 17.78 13.98 -23.80
N LYS A 233 18.57 13.39 -24.70
CA LYS A 233 19.54 14.16 -25.50
C LYS A 233 18.89 15.02 -26.57
N ALA A 234 17.72 14.61 -27.04
CA ALA A 234 16.93 15.28 -28.06
C ALA A 234 15.52 15.53 -27.51
N ASN A 235 14.72 16.29 -28.25
CA ASN A 235 13.31 16.52 -27.95
C ASN A 235 12.42 15.31 -28.34
N GLU A 236 12.94 14.11 -28.08
CA GLU A 236 12.24 12.84 -28.24
C GLU A 236 12.79 11.83 -27.23
N TRP A 237 11.93 10.92 -26.78
CA TRP A 237 12.37 9.76 -26.01
C TRP A 237 12.76 8.63 -26.96
N LYS A 238 13.90 7.98 -26.66
CA LYS A 238 14.31 6.76 -27.38
C LYS A 238 14.41 5.58 -26.43
N TYR A 239 14.28 4.37 -26.97
CA TYR A 239 14.56 3.13 -26.24
C TYR A 239 15.91 3.15 -25.47
N ALA A 240 16.96 3.76 -26.05
CA ALA A 240 18.26 3.91 -25.41
C ALA A 240 18.22 4.78 -24.13
N ASP A 241 17.30 5.73 -24.04
CA ASP A 241 17.13 6.57 -22.85
C ASP A 241 16.53 5.79 -21.69
N ILE A 242 15.61 4.86 -21.97
CA ILE A 242 15.05 3.93 -20.98
C ILE A 242 16.15 3.00 -20.44
N ILE A 243 16.97 2.41 -21.33
CA ILE A 243 18.09 1.54 -20.91
C ILE A 243 19.08 2.33 -20.04
N ARG A 244 19.42 3.56 -20.42
CA ARG A 244 20.32 4.41 -19.63
C ARG A 244 19.74 4.73 -18.26
N LEU A 245 18.44 4.99 -18.16
CA LEU A 245 17.79 5.22 -16.86
C LEU A 245 17.86 3.97 -15.97
N ILE A 246 17.54 2.79 -16.52
CA ILE A 246 17.42 1.55 -15.75
C ILE A 246 18.79 0.95 -15.38
N TYR A 247 19.76 0.97 -16.29
CA TYR A 247 21.06 0.30 -16.12
C TYR A 247 22.26 1.25 -16.03
N GLY A 248 22.16 2.48 -16.54
CA GLY A 248 23.29 3.40 -16.62
C GLY A 248 23.45 4.30 -15.40
N GLN A 249 22.36 4.59 -14.68
CA GLN A 249 22.36 5.53 -13.56
C GLN A 249 22.62 4.85 -12.20
N PHE A 250 22.16 3.62 -12.04
CA PHE A 250 22.31 2.86 -10.80
C PHE A 250 23.74 2.31 -10.68
N LYS A 251 24.40 2.63 -9.56
CA LYS A 251 25.78 2.24 -9.24
C LYS A 251 25.85 1.62 -7.83
N LYS A 252 27.01 1.05 -7.47
CA LYS A 252 27.31 0.56 -6.11
C LYS A 252 26.28 -0.44 -5.57
N GLY A 253 25.95 -1.46 -6.36
CA GLY A 253 25.06 -2.56 -5.94
C GLY A 253 23.56 -2.24 -5.99
N GLN A 254 23.16 -1.01 -6.31
CA GLN A 254 21.75 -0.68 -6.52
C GLN A 254 21.30 -1.09 -7.91
N THR A 255 20.04 -1.50 -8.02
CA THR A 255 19.44 -1.88 -9.30
C THR A 255 18.02 -1.35 -9.35
N ALA A 256 17.64 -0.67 -10.45
CA ALA A 256 16.25 -0.32 -10.69
C ALA A 256 15.39 -1.59 -10.66
N THR A 257 14.44 -1.69 -9.74
CA THR A 257 13.47 -2.81 -9.70
C THR A 257 12.12 -2.38 -10.26
N THR A 258 11.80 -1.10 -10.14
CA THR A 258 10.49 -0.53 -10.46
C THR A 258 10.67 0.71 -11.32
N VAL A 259 9.80 0.83 -12.33
CA VAL A 259 9.68 1.98 -13.22
C VAL A 259 8.28 2.55 -13.09
N VAL A 260 8.18 3.87 -12.94
CA VAL A 260 6.91 4.59 -12.82
C VAL A 260 6.85 5.71 -13.84
N LEU A 261 5.71 5.83 -14.49
CA LEU A 261 5.37 6.91 -15.41
C LEU A 261 3.87 7.21 -15.33
N ASN A 262 3.41 8.26 -16.00
CA ASN A 262 1.97 8.51 -16.09
C ASN A 262 1.30 7.61 -17.16
N ASN A 263 -0.03 7.52 -17.11
CA ASN A 263 -0.79 6.66 -18.02
C ASN A 263 -0.62 7.08 -19.49
N GLU A 264 -0.63 8.38 -19.79
CA GLU A 264 -0.52 8.89 -21.15
C GLU A 264 0.84 8.54 -21.77
N PHE A 265 1.92 8.76 -21.03
CA PHE A 265 3.26 8.44 -21.51
C PHE A 265 3.46 6.93 -21.67
N LEU A 266 2.78 6.11 -20.87
CA LEU A 266 2.82 4.66 -21.05
C LEU A 266 2.15 4.25 -22.35
N LEU A 267 1.04 4.88 -22.71
CA LEU A 267 0.38 4.65 -24.00
C LEU A 267 1.31 5.07 -25.16
N ASP A 268 1.99 6.20 -25.05
CA ASP A 268 2.97 6.60 -26.06
C ASP A 268 4.08 5.56 -26.23
N VAL A 269 4.67 5.08 -25.12
CA VAL A 269 5.71 4.04 -25.14
C VAL A 269 5.21 2.74 -25.76
N LEU A 270 3.96 2.37 -25.48
CA LEU A 270 3.33 1.16 -25.99
C LEU A 270 2.81 1.27 -27.43
N THR A 271 2.74 2.45 -28.04
CA THR A 271 2.18 2.63 -29.39
C THR A 271 3.18 3.19 -30.41
N ASP A 272 4.26 3.83 -29.95
CA ASP A 272 5.27 4.40 -30.85
C ASP A 272 6.22 3.30 -31.37
N GLU A 273 5.92 2.84 -32.59
CA GLU A 273 6.69 1.83 -33.31
C GLU A 273 8.07 2.32 -33.78
N THR A 274 8.30 3.63 -33.82
CA THR A 274 9.55 4.22 -34.30
C THR A 274 10.59 4.26 -33.19
N ASN A 275 10.23 4.79 -32.03
CA ASN A 275 11.16 4.98 -30.92
C ASN A 275 11.20 3.83 -29.93
N PHE A 276 10.14 3.01 -29.88
CA PHE A 276 9.97 1.90 -28.93
C PHE A 276 9.54 0.60 -29.61
N LYS A 277 10.09 0.29 -30.79
CA LYS A 277 9.79 -0.95 -31.53
C LYS A 277 9.88 -2.23 -30.66
N GLN A 278 10.77 -2.26 -29.68
CA GLN A 278 10.95 -3.41 -28.79
C GLN A 278 9.74 -3.62 -27.85
N PHE A 279 8.98 -2.57 -27.55
CA PHE A 279 7.73 -2.64 -26.79
C PHE A 279 6.56 -3.21 -27.62
N GLN A 280 6.72 -3.33 -28.94
CA GLN A 280 5.73 -3.90 -29.87
C GLN A 280 5.89 -5.41 -30.09
N SER A 281 6.70 -6.09 -29.28
CA SER A 281 6.97 -7.52 -29.49
C SER A 281 5.75 -8.40 -29.17
N LEU A 282 5.57 -9.48 -29.93
CA LEU A 282 4.48 -10.46 -29.78
C LEU A 282 4.33 -10.98 -28.34
N ASN A 283 5.44 -11.21 -27.64
CA ASN A 283 5.44 -11.72 -26.26
C ASN A 283 4.77 -10.75 -25.27
N ILE A 284 4.89 -9.45 -25.49
CA ILE A 284 4.29 -8.41 -24.64
C ILE A 284 2.80 -8.34 -24.90
N ALA A 285 2.41 -8.37 -26.17
CA ALA A 285 1.02 -8.42 -26.58
C ALA A 285 0.30 -9.66 -26.03
N GLU A 286 0.94 -10.84 -26.04
CA GLU A 286 0.33 -12.08 -25.55
C GLU A 286 -0.07 -12.01 -24.07
N LYS A 287 0.83 -11.53 -23.19
CA LYS A 287 0.48 -11.37 -21.77
C LYS A 287 -0.56 -10.27 -21.56
N PHE A 288 -0.43 -9.14 -22.25
CA PHE A 288 -1.42 -8.07 -22.17
C PHE A 288 -2.81 -8.54 -22.59
N ILE A 289 -2.92 -9.33 -23.68
CA ILE A 289 -4.17 -9.94 -24.14
C ILE A 289 -4.72 -10.94 -23.11
N THR A 290 -3.85 -11.71 -22.46
CA THR A 290 -4.26 -12.80 -21.57
C THR A 290 -4.65 -12.32 -20.16
N SER A 291 -3.88 -11.41 -19.57
CA SER A 291 -4.05 -10.95 -18.18
C SER A 291 -4.48 -9.48 -18.05
N GLY A 292 -4.39 -8.68 -19.11
CA GLY A 292 -4.55 -7.22 -19.05
C GLY A 292 -3.35 -6.50 -18.43
N GLU A 293 -2.27 -7.22 -18.11
CA GLU A 293 -1.07 -6.67 -17.50
C GLU A 293 0.05 -6.52 -18.54
N ILE A 294 0.75 -5.39 -18.50
CA ILE A 294 1.96 -5.22 -19.30
C ILE A 294 3.05 -6.09 -18.68
N GLN A 295 3.59 -7.01 -19.46
CA GLN A 295 4.73 -7.80 -19.02
C GLN A 295 5.89 -6.88 -18.62
N GLY A 296 6.45 -7.08 -17.43
CA GLY A 296 7.58 -6.31 -16.92
C GLY A 296 8.75 -6.29 -17.90
N PHE A 297 8.98 -5.16 -18.56
CA PHE A 297 10.08 -4.97 -19.48
C PHE A 297 11.41 -4.91 -18.70
N PHE A 298 12.47 -5.52 -19.21
CA PHE A 298 13.77 -5.67 -18.52
C PHE A 298 13.69 -6.39 -17.15
N GLY A 299 12.65 -7.18 -16.91
CA GLY A 299 12.42 -7.83 -15.62
C GLY A 299 12.10 -6.84 -14.49
N ARG A 300 11.58 -5.65 -14.83
CA ARG A 300 11.20 -4.60 -13.86
C ARG A 300 9.69 -4.55 -13.70
N ALA A 301 9.22 -4.12 -12.54
CA ALA A 301 7.82 -3.78 -12.36
C ALA A 301 7.54 -2.43 -13.04
N TRP A 302 6.55 -2.38 -13.93
CA TRP A 302 6.08 -1.15 -14.56
C TRP A 302 4.78 -0.73 -13.89
N LYS A 303 4.76 0.49 -13.35
CA LYS A 303 3.63 1.04 -12.61
C LYS A 303 3.26 2.41 -13.14
N THR A 304 2.01 2.81 -12.91
CA THR A 304 1.53 4.12 -13.29
C THR A 304 1.17 4.98 -12.10
N SER A 305 1.39 6.28 -12.22
CA SER A 305 0.90 7.26 -11.25
C SER A 305 0.63 8.58 -11.96
N GLU A 306 -0.55 9.15 -11.69
CA GLU A 306 -0.95 10.48 -12.20
C GLU A 306 -0.08 11.61 -11.62
N PHE A 307 0.69 11.33 -10.57
CA PHE A 307 1.59 12.32 -9.97
C PHE A 307 2.93 12.43 -10.69
N VAL A 308 3.27 11.47 -11.57
CA VAL A 308 4.49 11.60 -12.39
C VAL A 308 4.25 12.69 -13.45
N PRO A 309 5.15 13.68 -13.58
CA PRO A 309 5.02 14.70 -14.61
C PRO A 309 4.98 14.12 -16.03
N ASP A 310 4.42 14.88 -16.97
CA ASP A 310 4.35 14.46 -18.37
C ASP A 310 5.73 14.16 -18.95
N LYS A 311 5.77 13.13 -19.80
CA LYS A 311 6.99 12.66 -20.48
C LYS A 311 8.17 12.44 -19.53
N THR A 312 7.88 12.07 -18.28
CA THR A 312 8.86 11.74 -17.25
C THR A 312 8.75 10.27 -16.85
N MET A 313 9.90 9.64 -16.64
CA MET A 313 10.01 8.28 -16.13
C MET A 313 10.88 8.28 -14.89
N ILE A 314 10.41 7.59 -13.85
CA ILE A 314 11.11 7.43 -12.59
C ILE A 314 11.51 5.96 -12.46
N ALA A 315 12.77 5.71 -12.19
CA ALA A 315 13.26 4.38 -11.85
C ALA A 315 13.77 4.39 -10.42
N PHE A 316 13.46 3.35 -9.64
CA PHE A 316 13.98 3.21 -8.29
C PHE A 316 14.21 1.74 -7.90
N ASP A 317 15.06 1.56 -6.90
CA ASP A 317 15.30 0.27 -6.25
C ASP A 317 14.38 0.12 -5.03
N LYS A 318 13.33 -0.68 -5.17
CA LYS A 318 12.37 -0.94 -4.08
C LYS A 318 13.06 -1.55 -2.85
N THR A 319 14.12 -2.33 -3.01
CA THR A 319 14.73 -3.09 -1.90
C THR A 319 15.47 -2.22 -0.90
N SER A 320 15.86 -1.01 -1.32
CA SER A 320 16.72 -0.14 -0.54
C SER A 320 16.20 1.30 -0.46
N CYS A 321 15.26 1.75 -1.29
CA CYS A 321 15.04 3.20 -1.41
C CYS A 321 14.18 3.83 -0.30
N LEU A 322 13.04 3.23 0.06
CA LEU A 322 12.09 3.82 1.04
C LEU A 322 11.82 2.93 2.24
N SER A 323 11.80 3.51 3.42
CA SER A 323 11.18 2.91 4.61
C SER A 323 9.85 3.58 4.92
N TYR A 324 8.80 2.77 5.10
CA TYR A 324 7.46 3.19 5.47
C TYR A 324 7.26 3.05 6.98
N PHE A 325 6.69 4.08 7.58
CA PHE A 325 6.35 4.12 8.99
C PHE A 325 4.88 4.41 9.15
N GLU A 326 4.26 3.71 10.09
CA GLU A 326 2.89 3.95 10.51
C GLU A 326 2.87 4.14 12.02
N GLU A 327 2.12 5.14 12.50
CA GLU A 327 1.96 5.27 13.94
C GLU A 327 1.05 4.16 14.46
N ALA A 328 1.54 3.46 15.49
CA ALA A 328 0.99 2.25 16.07
C ALA A 328 -0.46 2.33 16.57
N LYS A 329 -0.95 3.55 16.86
CA LYS A 329 -2.32 3.85 17.28
C LYS A 329 -3.09 4.70 16.28
N SER A 330 -2.54 4.94 15.09
CA SER A 330 -3.10 5.95 14.18
C SER A 330 -4.21 5.44 13.28
N SER A 331 -4.25 4.13 12.99
CA SER A 331 -5.37 3.50 12.31
C SER A 331 -6.56 3.42 13.26
N LEU A 332 -7.27 4.53 13.33
CA LEU A 332 -8.45 4.72 14.16
C LEU A 332 -9.66 4.74 13.25
N ILE A 333 -10.59 3.84 13.54
CA ILE A 333 -11.93 3.88 12.99
C ILE A 333 -12.88 4.17 14.13
N GLU A 334 -13.40 5.38 14.13
CA GLU A 334 -14.38 5.83 15.11
C GLU A 334 -15.74 5.89 14.44
N THR A 335 -16.69 5.13 14.98
CA THR A 335 -18.09 5.17 14.52
C THR A 335 -18.96 5.75 15.63
N ASP A 336 -19.77 6.74 15.28
CA ASP A 336 -20.68 7.43 16.19
C ASP A 336 -22.09 7.56 15.57
N LYS A 337 -23.10 7.50 16.43
CA LYS A 337 -24.51 7.69 16.07
C LYS A 337 -24.90 9.11 16.38
N ILE A 338 -25.18 9.90 15.34
CA ILE A 338 -25.75 11.23 15.51
C ILE A 338 -27.27 11.09 15.51
N ILE A 339 -27.83 10.87 16.70
CA ILE A 339 -29.25 10.59 16.92
C ILE A 339 -30.13 11.72 16.36
N ASP A 340 -29.81 12.97 16.69
CA ASP A 340 -30.61 14.14 16.30
C ASP A 340 -30.73 14.34 14.79
N LYS A 341 -29.76 13.84 14.03
CA LYS A 341 -29.71 13.98 12.57
C LYS A 341 -30.05 12.69 11.84
N GLN A 342 -30.32 11.60 12.57
CA GLN A 342 -30.52 10.26 12.00
C GLN A 342 -29.37 9.84 11.08
N LEU A 343 -28.13 10.03 11.53
CA LEU A 343 -26.91 9.71 10.78
C LEU A 343 -26.02 8.74 11.55
N GLU A 344 -25.40 7.82 10.82
CA GLU A 344 -24.23 7.06 11.24
C GLU A 344 -23.00 7.75 10.68
N GLN A 345 -22.05 8.10 11.54
CA GLN A 345 -20.79 8.71 11.15
C GLN A 345 -19.64 7.74 11.40
N THR A 346 -18.78 7.54 10.40
CA THR A 346 -17.53 6.81 10.57
C THR A 346 -16.37 7.67 10.12
N VAL A 347 -15.35 7.83 10.97
CA VAL A 347 -14.11 8.52 10.63
C VAL A 347 -12.99 7.49 10.61
N ILE A 348 -12.30 7.40 9.47
CA ILE A 348 -11.04 6.68 9.37
C ILE A 348 -9.92 7.70 9.41
N SER A 349 -8.91 7.50 10.24
CA SER A 349 -7.64 8.21 10.16
C SER A 349 -6.47 7.24 10.13
N LEU A 350 -5.36 7.68 9.55
CA LEU A 350 -4.08 6.98 9.50
C LEU A 350 -2.97 8.02 9.51
N ASN A 351 -1.95 7.79 10.34
CA ASN A 351 -0.73 8.60 10.35
C ASN A 351 0.41 7.74 9.83
N PHE A 352 1.05 8.22 8.76
CA PHE A 352 2.14 7.50 8.12
C PHE A 352 3.25 8.45 7.68
N GLY A 353 4.43 7.90 7.43
CA GLY A 353 5.57 8.65 6.91
C GLY A 353 6.46 7.78 6.05
N PHE A 354 7.27 8.43 5.22
CA PHE A 354 8.29 7.79 4.42
C PHE A 354 9.64 8.44 4.70
N THR A 355 10.68 7.62 4.75
CA THR A 355 12.07 8.10 4.80
C THR A 355 12.84 7.50 3.64
N LYS A 356 13.73 8.29 3.05
CA LYS A 356 14.59 7.82 1.95
C LYS A 356 15.90 7.32 2.55
N LEU A 357 16.16 6.03 2.42
CA LEU A 357 17.33 5.39 3.02
C LEU A 357 18.59 5.66 2.19
N PHE A 358 18.48 5.55 0.86
CA PHE A 358 19.58 5.76 -0.08
C PHE A 358 19.21 6.78 -1.15
N GLN A 359 20.06 7.80 -1.32
CA GLN A 359 19.79 8.89 -2.26
C GLN A 359 19.88 8.43 -3.72
N ALA A 360 20.91 7.64 -4.05
CA ALA A 360 21.16 7.10 -5.39
C ALA A 360 20.17 6.00 -5.82
N ALA A 361 19.30 5.53 -4.93
CA ALA A 361 18.37 4.44 -5.21
C ALA A 361 17.12 4.88 -5.99
N CYS A 362 17.08 6.13 -6.47
CA CYS A 362 16.01 6.67 -7.30
C CYS A 362 16.59 7.67 -8.32
N HIS A 363 16.18 7.56 -9.57
CA HIS A 363 16.56 8.45 -10.66
C HIS A 363 15.35 8.87 -11.46
N GLN A 364 15.33 10.13 -11.86
CA GLN A 364 14.29 10.70 -12.71
C GLN A 364 14.87 11.01 -14.08
N LYS A 365 14.07 10.80 -15.13
CA LYS A 365 14.41 11.27 -16.47
C LYS A 365 13.21 11.90 -17.13
N THR A 366 13.41 13.07 -17.74
CA THR A 366 12.36 13.88 -18.36
C THR A 366 12.75 14.22 -19.80
N LEU A 367 11.75 14.40 -20.67
CA LEU A 367 11.96 14.88 -22.04
C LEU A 367 12.57 16.29 -22.04
N GLN A 368 13.62 16.49 -22.81
CA GLN A 368 14.21 17.81 -23.04
C GLN A 368 13.33 18.60 -24.01
N THR A 369 12.54 19.54 -23.51
CA THR A 369 11.62 20.34 -24.35
C THR A 369 12.28 21.57 -24.98
N ILE A 370 13.34 22.13 -24.39
CA ILE A 370 14.14 23.27 -24.92
C ILE A 370 15.58 23.14 -24.40
N SER A 371 16.62 23.36 -25.23
CA SER A 371 18.03 23.43 -24.77
C SER A 371 18.17 24.49 -23.68
N PRO A 372 18.97 24.29 -22.61
CA PRO A 372 19.48 25.43 -21.86
C PRO A 372 20.23 26.30 -22.88
N GLY A 373 19.81 27.55 -23.04
CA GLY A 373 20.55 28.51 -23.85
C GLY A 373 22.01 28.61 -23.38
N PRO A 374 22.93 29.03 -24.26
CA PRO A 374 24.38 28.97 -24.05
C PRO A 374 24.86 29.61 -22.75
#